data_AF-A0A2V7E6E5-F1
#
_entry.id   AF-A0A2V7E6E5-F1
#
_cell.length_a   1.000
_cell.length_b   1.000
_cell.length_c   1.000
_cell.angle_alpha   90.00
_cell.angle_beta   90.00
_cell.angle_gamma   90.00
#
_symmetry.space_group_name_H-M   'P 1'
#
loop_
_entity.id
_entity.type
_entity.pdbx_description
1 polymer ?
#
loop_
_entity_poly.entity_id
_entity_poly.type
_entity_poly.pdbx_seq_one_letter_code
_entity_poly.pdbx_strand_id
1 'polypeptide(L)' 'MSRPTDDWWADVERDFLACLDGDGRASVVTIARRLKMSEDAAGSLSAMLAREGKVRIRIVERGRRGDEAA' A
#
# COMPACT_ATOMS: atom_id res chain seq x y z
N MET A 1 7.71 14.59 22.76
CA MET A 1 6.31 14.16 22.73
C MET A 1 5.93 14.05 21.27
N SER A 2 5.64 12.85 20.77
CA SER A 2 5.15 12.66 19.40
C SER A 2 3.79 13.35 19.27
N ARG A 3 3.51 13.95 18.11
CA ARG A 3 2.20 14.54 17.88
C ARG A 3 1.18 13.41 17.73
N PRO A 4 -0.10 13.63 18.09
CA PRO A 4 -1.15 12.62 17.89
C PRO A 4 -1.23 12.08 16.46
N THR A 5 -0.83 12.88 15.47
CA THR A 5 -0.72 12.49 14.06
C THR A 5 0.44 11.54 13.76
N ASP A 6 1.56 11.65 14.48
CA ASP A 6 2.71 10.75 14.32
C ASP A 6 2.37 9.35 14.83
N ASP A 7 1.59 9.27 15.91
CA ASP A 7 1.13 8.01 16.49
C ASP A 7 0.13 7.31 15.54
N TRP A 8 -0.84 8.06 15.00
CA TRP A 8 -1.76 7.54 13.98
C TRP A 8 -1.04 7.06 12.72
N TRP A 9 -0.01 7.77 12.29
CA TRP A 9 0.77 7.39 11.11
C TRP A 9 1.59 6.11 11.34
N ALA A 10 2.18 5.96 12.53
CA ALA A 10 2.89 4.75 12.92
C ALA A 10 1.94 3.53 12.95
N ASP A 11 0.69 3.71 13.36
CA ASP A 11 -0.33 2.66 13.31
C ASP A 11 -0.64 2.23 11.87
N VAL A 12 -0.86 3.19 10.96
CA VAL A 12 -1.12 2.91 9.54
C VAL A 12 0.05 2.17 8.89
N GLU A 13 1.28 2.59 9.17
CA GLU A 13 2.48 1.93 8.67
C GLU A 13 2.61 0.50 9.20
N ARG A 14 2.40 0.30 10.51
CA ARG A 14 2.44 -1.03 11.11
C ARG A 14 1.40 -1.95 10.47
N ASP A 15 0.16 -1.49 10.33
CA ASP A 15 -0.92 -2.28 9.77
C ASP A 15 -0.67 -2.61 8.28
N PHE A 16 -0.04 -1.68 7.55
CA PHE A 16 0.43 -1.93 6.19
C PHE A 16 1.49 -3.04 6.15
N LEU A 17 2.50 -2.99 7.01
CA LEU A 17 3.56 -4.01 7.06
C LEU A 17 3.00 -5.38 7.47
N ALA A 18 2.01 -5.42 8.37
CA ALA A 18 1.30 -6.64 8.74
C ALA A 18 0.53 -7.26 7.54
N CYS A 19 0.16 -6.46 6.54
CA CYS A 19 -0.42 -7.00 5.31
C CYS A 19 0.58 -7.84 4.49
N LEU A 20 1.88 -7.72 4.77
CA LEU A 20 2.96 -8.48 4.13
C LEU A 20 3.41 -9.69 4.97
N ASP A 21 2.77 -9.95 6.11
CA ASP A 21 3.09 -11.13 6.92
C ASP A 21 2.92 -12.43 6.12
N GLY A 22 3.81 -13.40 6.37
CA GLY A 22 3.87 -14.66 5.62
C GLY A 22 4.98 -14.66 4.57
N ASP A 23 4.61 -14.62 3.29
CA ASP A 23 5.56 -14.72 2.17
C ASP A 23 6.20 -13.37 1.77
N GLY A 24 5.89 -12.29 2.51
CA GLY A 24 6.44 -10.96 2.30
C GLY A 24 5.83 -10.22 1.11
N ARG A 25 4.72 -10.69 0.54
CA ARG A 25 4.15 -10.14 -0.70
C ARG A 25 2.63 -9.98 -0.60
N ALA A 26 2.14 -8.84 -1.06
CA ALA A 26 0.71 -8.63 -1.25
C ALA A 26 0.47 -7.74 -2.47
N SER A 27 -0.63 -7.97 -3.16
CA SER A 27 -1.10 -7.05 -4.21
C SER A 27 -1.70 -5.79 -3.59
N VAL A 28 -1.63 -4.66 -4.31
CA VAL A 28 -2.18 -3.37 -3.84
C VAL A 28 -3.67 -3.48 -3.51
N VAL A 29 -4.46 -4.22 -4.32
CA VAL A 29 -5.88 -4.44 -4.05
C VAL A 29 -6.12 -5.22 -2.74
N THR A 30 -5.24 -6.17 -2.39
CA THR A 30 -5.34 -6.93 -1.14
C THR A 30 -5.04 -6.04 0.05
N ILE A 31 -4.00 -5.20 -0.06
CA ILE A 31 -3.64 -4.21 0.97
C ILE A 31 -4.80 -3.23 1.19
N ALA A 32 -5.36 -2.66 0.10
CA ALA A 32 -6.49 -1.75 0.17
C ALA A 32 -7.69 -2.34 0.91
N ARG A 33 -8.03 -3.61 0.63
CA ARG A 33 -9.12 -4.33 1.31
C ARG A 33 -8.83 -4.56 2.79
N ARG A 34 -7.61 -4.98 3.14
CA ARG A 34 -7.21 -5.25 4.53
C ARG A 34 -7.23 -3.99 5.37
N LEU A 35 -6.74 -2.88 4.82
CA LEU A 35 -6.71 -1.57 5.49
C LEU A 35 -7.99 -0.74 5.33
N LYS A 36 -9.01 -1.29 4.64
CA LYS A 36 -10.31 -0.61 4.39
C LYS A 36 -10.15 0.79 3.78
N MET A 37 -9.26 0.92 2.80
CA MET A 37 -9.03 2.16 2.04
C MET A 37 -9.19 1.96 0.53
N SER A 38 -9.16 3.04 -0.24
CA SER A 38 -9.18 2.94 -1.71
C SER A 38 -7.89 2.34 -2.27
N GLU A 39 -7.96 1.77 -3.46
CA GLU A 39 -6.79 1.21 -4.15
C GLU A 39 -5.76 2.30 -4.50
N ASP A 40 -6.21 3.50 -4.89
CA ASP A 40 -5.34 4.67 -5.10
C ASP A 40 -4.58 5.09 -3.83
N ALA A 41 -5.25 5.06 -2.68
CA ALA A 41 -4.63 5.38 -1.39
C ALA A 41 -3.57 4.33 -1.03
N ALA A 42 -3.89 3.04 -1.19
CA ALA A 42 -2.95 1.95 -0.97
C ALA A 42 -1.76 2.01 -1.95
N GLY A 43 -1.99 2.38 -3.21
CA GLY A 43 -0.96 2.59 -4.22
C GLY A 43 -0.02 3.74 -3.84
N SER A 44 -0.57 4.87 -3.43
CA SER A 44 0.19 6.03 -2.97
C SER A 44 1.03 5.72 -1.73
N LEU A 45 0.44 5.03 -0.74
CA LEU A 45 1.10 4.56 0.46
C LEU A 45 2.25 3.60 0.14
N SER A 46 2.02 2.65 -0.77
CA SER A 46 3.04 1.70 -1.24
C SER A 46 4.23 2.42 -1.88
N ALA A 47 3.96 3.41 -2.75
CA ALA A 47 5.00 4.17 -3.42
C ALA A 47 5.85 4.99 -2.43
N MET A 48 5.21 5.60 -1.44
CA MET A 48 5.91 6.38 -0.42
C MET A 48 6.73 5.48 0.52
N LEU A 49 6.19 4.36 1.03
CA LEU A 49 6.97 3.41 1.84
C LEU A 49 8.13 2.78 1.05
N ALA A 50 7.98 2.59 -0.27
CA ALA A 50 9.08 2.14 -1.12
C ALA A 50 10.20 3.18 -1.24
N ARG A 51 9.84 4.47 -1.35
CA ARG A 51 10.82 5.59 -1.37
C ARG A 51 11.57 5.71 -0.04
N GLU A 52 10.92 5.38 1.07
CA GLU A 52 11.54 5.32 2.41
C GLU A 52 12.37 4.05 2.64
N GLY A 53 12.37 3.10 1.69
CA GLY A 53 13.13 1.85 1.78
C GLY A 53 12.49 0.79 2.67
N LYS A 54 11.26 1.00 3.14
CA LYS A 54 10.53 0.08 4.03
C LYS A 54 9.94 -1.11 3.27
N VAL A 55 9.61 -0.93 1.99
CA VAL A 55 9.13 -1.99 1.09
C VAL A 55 9.79 -1.89 -0.28
N ARG A 56 9.59 -2.92 -1.13
CA ARG A 56 10.05 -2.90 -2.53
C ARG A 56 8.92 -3.29 -3.48
N ILE A 57 8.74 -2.49 -4.53
CA ILE A 57 7.82 -2.82 -5.62
C ILE A 57 8.54 -3.81 -6.55
N ARG A 58 8.07 -5.06 -6.61
CA ARG A 58 8.68 -6.14 -7.40
C ARG A 58 7.90 -6.47 -8.68
N ILE A 59 6.59 -6.25 -8.67
CA ILE A 59 5.69 -6.58 -9.76
C ILE A 59 5.10 -5.26 -10.25
N VAL A 60 5.27 -5.00 -11.54
CA VAL A 60 4.65 -3.87 -12.26
C VAL A 60 3.96 -4.48 -13.46
N GLU A 61 2.65 -4.31 -13.51
CA GLU A 61 1.82 -4.87 -14.57
C GLU A 61 1.24 -3.72 -15.40
N ARG A 62 0.96 -3.99 -16.68
CA ARG A 62 0.28 -3.02 -17.53
C ARG A 62 -1.17 -2.90 -17.03
N GLY A 63 -1.54 -1.71 -16.56
CA GLY A 63 -2.93 -1.43 -16.22
C GLY A 63 -3.83 -1.66 -17.44
N ARG A 64 -4.96 -2.35 -17.25
CA ARG A 64 -6.03 -2.33 -18.24
C ARG A 64 -6.63 -0.94 -18.22
N ARG A 65 -6.28 -0.09 -19.19
CA ARG A 65 -7.06 1.10 -19.50
C ARG A 65 -8.45 0.58 -19.88
N GLY A 66 -9.47 0.83 -19.06
CA GLY A 66 -10.83 0.42 -19.36
C GLY A 66 -11.27 0.98 -20.72
N ASP A 67 -11.92 0.15 -21.52
CA ASP A 67 -12.73 0.52 -22.68
C ASP A 67 -12.12 1.57 -23.63
N GLU A 68 -11.19 1.13 -24.48
CA GLU A 68 -11.15 1.69 -25.84
C GLU A 68 -12.11 0.83 -26.66
N ALA A 69 -13.28 1.41 -26.90
CA ALA A 69 -14.46 0.85 -27.54
C ALA A 69 -14.14 -0.08 -28.72
N ALA A 70 -14.67 -1.31 -28.64
CA ALA A 70 -15.08 -2.06 -29.82
C ALA A 70 -16.44 -1.53 -30.31
#